data_AF-A0A2S5M8V9-F1
#
_entry.id   AF-A0A2S5M8V9-F1
#
_cell.length_a   1.000
_cell.length_b   1.000
_cell.length_c   1.000
_cell.angle_alpha   90.00
_cell.angle_beta   90.00
_cell.angle_gamma   90.00
#
_symmetry.space_group_name_H-M   'P 1'
#
loop_
_entity.id
_entity.type
_entity.pdbx_description
1 polymer ?
#
loop_
_entity_poly.entity_id
_entity_poly.type
_entity_poly.pdbx_seq_one_letter_code
_entity_poly.pdbx_strand_id
1 'polypeptide(L)'
;MSEAVSFEGVDPDASEAWWWLGLPIAAAVAIMMTYLIAPDFYRERVLPEAYGYLEISHIILPFIGFLVCLSVISKPYVKARPFLMFSVAVFALACLYIAGEECSWGQWIFYWSTPDFWAQLNAQQETNLHNTSYYFFQLPQTLLQFAIVIGGLLLPLSATLRNAVTNTMPSWAILIPPLAIVPVSIMAVLFKILDRVQKRDFVEDWLARPAEATETFFYMFMMFYTIMLARRIRAQDHAS
;
A
#
# COMPACT_ATOMS: atom_id res chain seq x y z
N MET A 1 35.54 1.78 4.25
CA MET A 1 34.66 2.96 4.13
C MET A 1 33.54 2.57 3.19
N SER A 2 32.33 2.39 3.70
CA SER A 2 31.15 2.19 2.84
C SER A 2 30.93 3.51 2.11
N GLU A 3 31.02 3.52 0.78
CA GLU A 3 30.53 4.66 -0.01
C GLU A 3 29.10 4.96 0.44
N ALA A 4 28.81 6.23 0.73
CA ALA A 4 27.46 6.65 1.06
C ALA A 4 26.60 6.44 -0.20
N VAL A 5 25.65 5.52 -0.13
CA VAL A 5 24.73 5.27 -1.25
C VAL A 5 23.85 6.52 -1.42
N SER A 6 24.15 7.33 -2.43
CA SER A 6 23.32 8.48 -2.80
C SER A 6 22.19 8.02 -3.72
N PHE A 7 20.99 8.54 -3.47
CA PHE A 7 19.81 8.36 -4.32
C PHE A 7 19.37 9.68 -4.98
N GLU A 8 20.24 10.67 -4.96
CA GLU A 8 20.03 11.95 -5.64
C GLU A 8 19.92 11.73 -7.15
N GLY A 9 18.88 12.30 -7.77
CA GLY A 9 18.54 12.05 -9.18
C GLY A 9 17.92 10.67 -9.47
N VAL A 10 17.81 9.78 -8.47
CA VAL A 10 17.11 8.49 -8.59
C VAL A 10 15.73 8.54 -7.98
N ASP A 11 15.59 9.22 -6.83
CA ASP A 11 14.30 9.44 -6.17
C ASP A 11 13.42 10.43 -6.96
N PRO A 12 12.09 10.31 -6.86
CA PRO A 12 11.19 11.18 -7.62
C PRO A 12 11.33 12.65 -7.20
N ASP A 13 11.37 13.54 -8.19
CA ASP A 13 11.47 14.99 -7.98
C ASP A 13 10.19 15.73 -8.42
N ALA A 14 10.24 17.05 -8.45
CA ALA A 14 9.10 17.91 -8.81
C ALA A 14 8.60 17.69 -10.25
N SER A 15 9.43 17.25 -11.19
CA SER A 15 9.02 16.95 -12.57
C SER A 15 8.07 15.75 -12.64
N GLU A 16 8.15 14.88 -11.64
CA GLU A 16 7.33 13.68 -11.48
C GLU A 16 6.18 13.85 -10.48
N ALA A 17 5.95 15.08 -9.97
CA ALA A 17 4.95 15.36 -8.94
C ALA A 17 3.53 14.92 -9.31
N TRP A 18 3.23 14.81 -10.60
CA TRP A 18 1.93 14.36 -11.09
C TRP A 18 1.50 13.00 -10.48
N TRP A 19 2.44 12.08 -10.21
CA TRP A 19 2.10 10.78 -9.65
C TRP A 19 2.24 10.71 -8.13
N TRP A 20 3.39 11.12 -7.58
CA TRP A 20 3.66 10.93 -6.15
C TRP A 20 2.92 11.94 -5.25
N LEU A 21 2.55 13.11 -5.80
CA LEU A 21 1.74 14.13 -5.13
C LEU A 21 0.33 14.21 -5.73
N GLY A 22 0.24 14.26 -7.05
CA GLY A 22 -1.01 14.47 -7.78
C GLY A 22 -2.00 13.33 -7.61
N LEU A 23 -1.59 12.07 -7.77
CA LEU A 23 -2.52 10.93 -7.68
C LEU A 23 -3.15 10.75 -6.28
N PRO A 24 -2.41 10.82 -5.16
CA PRO A 24 -3.04 10.74 -3.83
C PRO A 24 -4.06 11.84 -3.59
N ILE A 25 -3.75 13.09 -3.98
CA ILE A 25 -4.66 14.22 -3.83
C ILE A 25 -5.88 14.06 -4.74
N ALA A 26 -5.66 13.70 -6.01
CA ALA A 26 -6.74 13.48 -6.97
C ALA A 26 -7.68 12.35 -6.52
N ALA A 27 -7.13 11.24 -6.00
CA ALA A 27 -7.92 10.14 -5.45
C ALA A 27 -8.74 10.59 -4.24
N ALA A 28 -8.14 11.32 -3.29
CA ALA A 28 -8.85 11.86 -2.13
C ALA A 28 -10.01 12.78 -2.55
N VAL A 29 -9.75 13.72 -3.46
CA VAL A 29 -10.76 14.63 -4.01
C VAL A 29 -11.84 13.84 -4.74
N ALA A 30 -11.48 12.87 -5.59
CA ALA A 30 -12.45 12.08 -6.34
C ALA A 30 -13.38 11.29 -5.40
N ILE A 31 -12.83 10.62 -4.38
CA ILE A 31 -13.62 9.87 -3.39
C ILE A 31 -14.59 10.80 -2.65
N MET A 32 -14.08 11.90 -2.10
CA MET A 32 -14.89 12.84 -1.32
C MET A 32 -15.95 13.53 -2.18
N MET A 33 -15.56 14.08 -3.33
CA MET A 33 -16.47 14.83 -4.20
C MET A 33 -17.54 13.92 -4.82
N THR A 34 -17.23 12.67 -5.15
CA THR A 34 -18.22 11.74 -5.67
C THR A 34 -19.30 11.46 -4.63
N TYR A 35 -18.91 11.24 -3.36
CA TYR A 35 -19.88 11.06 -2.29
C TYR A 35 -20.71 12.33 -2.01
N LEU A 36 -20.09 13.51 -2.01
CA LEU A 36 -20.77 14.77 -1.73
C LEU A 36 -21.74 15.20 -2.84
N ILE A 37 -21.40 14.96 -4.11
CA ILE A 37 -22.20 15.38 -5.27
C ILE A 37 -23.22 14.30 -5.68
N ALA A 38 -22.81 13.03 -5.62
CA ALA A 38 -23.59 11.90 -6.14
C ALA A 38 -23.53 10.70 -5.17
N PRO A 39 -24.12 10.82 -3.97
CA PRO A 39 -24.01 9.80 -2.92
C PRO A 39 -24.60 8.44 -3.32
N ASP A 40 -25.66 8.43 -4.15
CA ASP A 40 -26.25 7.17 -4.64
C ASP A 40 -25.30 6.48 -5.62
N PHE A 41 -24.70 7.23 -6.55
CA PHE A 41 -23.66 6.70 -7.44
C PHE A 41 -22.46 6.16 -6.65
N TYR A 42 -22.04 6.88 -5.60
CA TYR A 42 -20.96 6.40 -4.73
C TYR A 42 -21.32 5.04 -4.11
N ARG A 43 -22.50 4.91 -3.53
CA ARG A 43 -22.95 3.64 -2.90
C ARG A 43 -23.15 2.51 -3.90
N GLU A 44 -23.57 2.81 -5.13
CA GLU A 44 -23.89 1.81 -6.16
C GLU A 44 -22.71 1.42 -7.05
N ARG A 45 -21.67 2.25 -7.16
CA ARG A 45 -20.57 2.04 -8.13
C ARG A 45 -19.17 2.16 -7.53
N VAL A 46 -18.98 2.99 -6.51
CA VAL A 46 -17.66 3.22 -5.91
C VAL A 46 -17.42 2.25 -4.77
N LEU A 47 -18.42 2.10 -3.90
CA LEU A 47 -18.37 1.35 -2.65
C LEU A 47 -18.75 -0.14 -2.70
N PRO A 48 -19.53 -0.67 -3.67
CA PRO A 48 -20.01 -2.05 -3.57
C PRO A 48 -18.89 -3.06 -3.39
N GLU A 49 -19.19 -4.07 -2.59
CA GLU A 49 -18.29 -5.20 -2.44
C GLU A 49 -18.21 -5.99 -3.75
N ALA A 50 -17.07 -6.64 -3.98
CA ALA A 50 -16.58 -7.36 -5.15
C ALA A 50 -16.26 -6.57 -6.43
N TYR A 51 -17.06 -5.57 -6.78
CA TYR A 51 -17.00 -4.91 -8.09
C TYR A 51 -16.99 -3.39 -8.04
N GLY A 52 -17.04 -2.81 -6.84
CA GLY A 52 -16.90 -1.37 -6.65
C GLY A 52 -15.54 -0.87 -7.10
N TYR A 53 -15.47 0.39 -7.53
CA TYR A 53 -14.21 0.97 -7.99
C TYR A 53 -13.11 0.97 -6.90
N LEU A 54 -13.48 1.06 -5.62
CA LEU A 54 -12.51 0.97 -4.54
C LEU A 54 -11.92 -0.43 -4.42
N GLU A 55 -12.74 -1.48 -4.41
CA GLU A 55 -12.23 -2.85 -4.32
C GLU A 55 -11.38 -3.25 -5.53
N ILE A 56 -11.79 -2.85 -6.74
CA ILE A 56 -10.96 -3.07 -7.93
C ILE A 56 -9.59 -2.39 -7.75
N SER A 57 -9.55 -1.20 -7.14
CA SER A 57 -8.29 -0.53 -6.83
C SER A 57 -7.47 -1.30 -5.79
N HIS A 58 -8.13 -1.92 -4.81
CA HIS A 58 -7.50 -2.72 -3.76
C HIS A 58 -6.86 -4.00 -4.30
N ILE A 59 -7.33 -4.52 -5.42
CA ILE A 59 -6.67 -5.62 -6.14
C ILE A 59 -5.52 -5.10 -7.00
N ILE A 60 -5.78 -4.07 -7.83
CA ILE A 60 -4.85 -3.61 -8.86
C ILE A 60 -3.58 -2.99 -8.26
N LEU A 61 -3.71 -2.11 -7.26
CA LEU A 61 -2.58 -1.38 -6.69
C LEU A 61 -1.51 -2.32 -6.08
N PRO A 62 -1.84 -3.26 -5.17
CA PRO A 62 -0.86 -4.19 -4.65
C PRO A 62 -0.40 -5.19 -5.70
N PHE A 63 -1.25 -5.59 -6.66
CA PHE A 63 -0.82 -6.46 -7.76
C PHE A 63 0.27 -5.79 -8.63
N ILE A 64 0.16 -4.49 -8.92
CA ILE A 64 1.24 -3.72 -9.56
C ILE A 64 2.51 -3.76 -8.70
N GLY A 65 2.39 -3.56 -7.39
CA GLY A 65 3.52 -3.66 -6.46
C GLY A 65 4.20 -5.03 -6.48
N PHE A 66 3.43 -6.12 -6.57
CA PHE A 66 3.95 -7.48 -6.75
C PHE A 66 4.77 -7.61 -8.04
N LEU A 67 4.22 -7.17 -9.18
CA LEU A 67 4.91 -7.21 -10.47
C LEU A 67 6.20 -6.37 -10.46
N VAL A 68 6.17 -5.21 -9.79
CA VAL A 68 7.36 -4.36 -9.62
C VAL A 68 8.44 -5.08 -8.83
N CYS A 69 8.11 -5.74 -7.71
CA CYS A 69 9.08 -6.54 -6.95
C CYS A 69 9.65 -7.70 -7.78
N LEU A 70 8.82 -8.43 -8.54
CA LEU A 70 9.28 -9.49 -9.44
C LEU A 70 10.26 -8.98 -10.49
N SER A 71 10.05 -7.76 -11.00
CA SER A 71 10.94 -7.16 -12.00
C SER A 71 12.36 -6.88 -11.49
N VAL A 72 12.56 -6.81 -10.16
CA VAL A 72 13.85 -6.47 -9.54
C VAL A 72 14.46 -7.58 -8.70
N ILE A 73 13.69 -8.58 -8.25
CA ILE A 73 14.20 -9.65 -7.36
C ILE A 73 15.36 -10.45 -7.97
N SER A 74 15.37 -10.59 -9.30
CA SER A 74 16.43 -11.33 -10.02
C SER A 74 17.68 -10.50 -10.36
N LYS A 75 17.70 -9.21 -10.02
CA LYS A 75 18.81 -8.30 -10.35
C LYS A 75 20.09 -8.70 -9.61
N PRO A 76 21.27 -8.71 -10.26
CA PRO A 76 22.56 -8.99 -9.62
C PRO A 76 22.76 -8.25 -8.29
N TYR A 77 22.42 -6.96 -8.23
CA TYR A 77 22.54 -6.15 -7.02
C TYR A 77 21.73 -6.71 -5.83
N VAL A 78 20.54 -7.24 -6.10
CA VAL A 78 19.66 -7.87 -5.10
C VAL A 78 20.18 -9.25 -4.72
N LYS A 79 20.54 -10.09 -5.68
CA LYS A 79 21.07 -11.44 -5.45
C LYS A 79 22.35 -11.43 -4.62
N ALA A 80 23.18 -10.41 -4.78
CA ALA A 80 24.40 -10.23 -4.00
C ALA A 80 24.14 -9.83 -2.53
N ARG A 81 22.90 -9.46 -2.16
CA ARG A 81 22.55 -8.91 -0.85
C ARG A 81 21.37 -9.69 -0.23
N PRO A 82 21.64 -10.74 0.58
CA PRO A 82 20.59 -11.61 1.13
C PRO A 82 19.48 -10.88 1.89
N PHE A 83 19.82 -9.85 2.68
CA PHE A 83 18.84 -9.05 3.39
C PHE A 83 17.90 -8.26 2.45
N LEU A 84 18.45 -7.69 1.37
CA LEU A 84 17.65 -6.98 0.37
C LEU A 84 16.79 -7.95 -0.42
N MET A 85 17.33 -9.11 -0.80
CA MET A 85 16.57 -10.18 -1.46
C MET A 85 15.40 -10.65 -0.60
N PHE A 86 15.64 -10.90 0.69
CA PHE A 86 14.60 -11.23 1.65
C PHE A 86 13.54 -10.13 1.72
N SER A 87 13.95 -8.87 1.84
CA SER A 87 13.03 -7.72 1.94
C SER A 87 12.14 -7.61 0.69
N VAL A 88 12.74 -7.69 -0.52
CA VAL A 88 11.99 -7.66 -1.79
C VAL A 88 11.03 -8.84 -1.90
N ALA A 89 11.44 -10.05 -1.48
CA ALA A 89 10.57 -11.22 -1.45
C ALA A 89 9.39 -11.03 -0.50
N VAL A 90 9.62 -10.49 0.70
CA VAL A 90 8.56 -10.17 1.66
C VAL A 90 7.58 -9.14 1.09
N PHE A 91 8.08 -8.07 0.47
CA PHE A 91 7.19 -7.08 -0.18
C PHE A 91 6.39 -7.70 -1.33
N ALA A 92 7.01 -8.55 -2.15
CA ALA A 92 6.31 -9.27 -3.22
C ALA A 92 5.18 -10.15 -2.66
N LEU A 93 5.48 -10.96 -1.64
CA LEU A 93 4.50 -11.84 -1.01
C LEU A 93 3.39 -11.06 -0.29
N ALA A 94 3.72 -9.95 0.38
CA ALA A 94 2.72 -9.09 1.01
C ALA A 94 1.77 -8.48 -0.02
N CYS A 95 2.31 -7.96 -1.13
CA CYS A 95 1.51 -7.44 -2.24
C CYS A 95 0.62 -8.51 -2.89
N LEU A 96 1.17 -9.70 -3.14
CA LEU A 96 0.40 -10.83 -3.70
C LEU A 96 -0.69 -11.30 -2.73
N TYR A 97 -0.38 -11.37 -1.44
CA TYR A 97 -1.32 -11.74 -0.39
C TYR A 97 -2.48 -10.76 -0.35
N ILE A 98 -2.22 -9.44 -0.29
CA ILE A 98 -3.29 -8.44 -0.30
C ILE A 98 -4.14 -8.57 -1.57
N ALA A 99 -3.53 -8.53 -2.76
CA ALA A 99 -4.29 -8.64 -4.01
C ALA A 99 -5.10 -9.95 -4.10
N GLY A 100 -4.54 -11.04 -3.57
CA GLY A 100 -5.21 -12.34 -3.47
C GLY A 100 -6.41 -12.28 -2.53
N GLU A 101 -6.25 -11.77 -1.31
CA GLU A 101 -7.33 -11.65 -0.34
C GLU A 101 -8.49 -10.78 -0.87
N GLU A 102 -8.17 -9.61 -1.45
CA GLU A 102 -9.17 -8.69 -2.04
C GLU A 102 -9.89 -9.27 -3.26
N CYS A 103 -9.24 -10.16 -4.03
CA CYS A 103 -9.86 -10.85 -5.16
C CYS A 103 -10.42 -12.23 -4.78
N SER A 104 -10.47 -12.54 -3.48
CA SER A 104 -10.87 -13.84 -2.93
C SER A 104 -10.14 -15.01 -3.60
N TRP A 105 -8.84 -14.84 -3.82
CA TRP A 105 -7.91 -15.74 -4.51
C TRP A 105 -8.28 -16.09 -5.96
N GLY A 106 -9.06 -15.23 -6.62
CA GLY A 106 -9.51 -15.39 -8.00
C GLY A 106 -10.95 -15.88 -8.13
N GLN A 107 -11.67 -16.06 -7.01
CA GLN A 107 -13.06 -16.52 -7.03
C GLN A 107 -13.95 -15.60 -7.86
N TRP A 108 -13.74 -14.28 -7.78
CA TRP A 108 -14.47 -13.29 -8.56
C TRP A 108 -14.17 -13.34 -10.07
N ILE A 109 -13.02 -13.90 -10.45
CA ILE A 109 -12.59 -14.02 -11.86
C ILE A 109 -13.11 -15.31 -12.48
N PHE A 110 -13.01 -16.42 -11.74
CA PHE A 110 -13.29 -17.76 -12.24
C PHE A 110 -14.62 -18.33 -11.75
N TYR A 111 -15.33 -17.61 -10.89
CA TYR A 111 -16.69 -17.90 -10.41
C TYR A 111 -16.87 -19.30 -9.82
N TRP A 112 -15.87 -19.80 -9.10
CA TRP A 112 -16.05 -21.05 -8.34
C TRP A 112 -16.86 -20.81 -7.07
N SER A 113 -17.59 -21.86 -6.66
CA SER A 113 -18.33 -21.85 -5.39
C SER A 113 -17.38 -22.00 -4.21
N THR A 114 -17.72 -21.35 -3.10
CA THR A 114 -17.03 -21.57 -1.82
C THR A 114 -17.35 -22.96 -1.28
N PRO A 115 -16.35 -23.78 -0.92
CA PRO A 115 -16.60 -25.10 -0.35
C PRO A 115 -17.43 -25.05 0.94
N ASP A 116 -18.33 -26.02 1.14
CA ASP A 116 -19.27 -26.04 2.28
C ASP A 116 -18.61 -25.90 3.66
N PHE A 117 -17.43 -26.50 3.85
CA PHE A 117 -16.69 -26.37 5.11
C PHE A 117 -16.13 -24.96 5.32
N TRP A 118 -15.79 -24.26 4.24
CA TRP A 118 -15.23 -22.91 4.27
C TRP A 118 -16.32 -21.85 4.38
N ALA A 119 -17.46 -22.08 3.71
CA ALA A 119 -18.68 -21.28 3.81
C ALA A 119 -19.21 -21.15 5.24
N GLN A 120 -18.91 -22.11 6.12
CA GLN A 120 -19.26 -22.05 7.55
C GLN A 120 -18.35 -21.11 8.36
N LEU A 121 -17.15 -20.82 7.84
CA LEU A 121 -16.13 -20.00 8.50
C LEU A 121 -16.05 -18.59 7.92
N ASN A 122 -16.26 -18.46 6.60
CA ASN A 122 -16.13 -17.21 5.87
C ASN A 122 -17.48 -16.46 5.85
N ALA A 123 -17.50 -15.24 6.39
CA ALA A 123 -18.72 -14.46 6.54
C ALA A 123 -19.37 -14.01 5.22
N GLN A 124 -18.60 -13.97 4.13
CA GLN A 124 -19.05 -13.48 2.82
C GLN A 124 -19.22 -14.60 1.77
N GLN A 125 -19.14 -15.87 2.19
CA GLN A 125 -19.17 -17.00 1.26
C GLN A 125 -18.05 -16.90 0.22
N GLU A 126 -16.85 -16.51 0.65
CA GLU A 126 -15.68 -16.36 -0.21
C GLU A 126 -14.52 -17.28 0.17
N THR A 127 -13.49 -17.39 -0.69
CA THR A 127 -12.30 -18.21 -0.44
C THR A 127 -11.12 -17.50 0.23
N ASN A 128 -11.22 -16.20 0.54
CA ASN A 128 -10.19 -15.48 1.30
C ASN A 128 -10.19 -15.82 2.80
N LEU A 129 -9.09 -15.44 3.46
CA LEU A 129 -8.86 -15.62 4.88
C LEU A 129 -9.35 -14.42 5.69
N HIS A 130 -9.28 -13.20 5.16
CA HIS A 130 -9.62 -11.98 5.90
C HIS A 130 -11.10 -11.93 6.31
N ASN A 131 -11.99 -12.66 5.63
CA ASN A 131 -13.41 -12.79 5.97
C ASN A 131 -13.71 -13.93 6.95
N THR A 132 -12.71 -14.68 7.40
CA THR A 132 -12.89 -15.81 8.36
C THR A 132 -12.71 -15.39 9.81
N SER A 133 -11.90 -14.37 10.09
CA SER A 133 -11.71 -13.89 11.45
C SER A 133 -11.24 -12.45 11.52
N TYR A 134 -11.61 -11.78 12.61
CA TYR A 134 -11.17 -10.44 12.96
C TYR A 134 -9.64 -10.27 13.00
N TYR A 135 -8.91 -11.34 13.33
CA TYR A 135 -7.44 -11.31 13.35
C TYR A 135 -6.85 -11.27 11.95
N PHE A 136 -7.38 -12.08 11.02
CA PHE A 136 -6.92 -12.11 9.63
C PHE A 136 -7.29 -10.83 8.88
N PHE A 137 -8.40 -10.19 9.24
CA PHE A 137 -8.74 -8.86 8.73
C PHE A 137 -7.80 -7.77 9.26
N GLN A 138 -7.68 -7.63 10.58
CA GLN A 138 -7.04 -6.44 11.14
C GLN A 138 -5.52 -6.50 11.27
N LEU A 139 -4.94 -7.68 11.50
CA LEU A 139 -3.51 -7.78 11.74
C LEU A 139 -2.71 -7.25 10.53
N PRO A 140 -3.01 -7.66 9.28
CA PRO A 140 -2.34 -7.10 8.10
C PRO A 140 -2.51 -5.59 8.00
N GLN A 141 -3.73 -5.08 8.19
CA GLN A 141 -4.00 -3.63 8.15
C GLN A 141 -3.24 -2.86 9.22
N THR A 142 -3.17 -3.39 10.44
CA THR A 142 -2.48 -2.75 11.56
C THR A 142 -0.97 -2.70 11.32
N LEU A 143 -0.38 -3.79 10.82
CA LEU A 143 1.03 -3.82 10.44
C LEU A 143 1.34 -2.79 9.34
N LEU A 144 0.49 -2.72 8.32
CA LEU A 144 0.64 -1.75 7.23
C LEU A 144 0.47 -0.31 7.74
N GLN A 145 -0.46 -0.07 8.65
CA GLN A 145 -0.63 1.24 9.29
C GLN A 145 0.64 1.67 10.03
N PHE A 146 1.26 0.78 10.82
CA PHE A 146 2.53 1.08 11.48
C PHE A 146 3.66 1.34 10.47
N ALA A 147 3.73 0.55 9.40
CA ALA A 147 4.70 0.76 8.33
C ALA A 147 4.52 2.13 7.64
N ILE A 148 3.29 2.58 7.44
CA ILE A 148 2.98 3.90 6.86
C ILE A 148 3.40 5.03 7.81
N VAL A 149 3.10 4.92 9.11
CA VAL A 149 3.47 5.96 10.07
C VAL A 149 4.99 6.04 10.22
N ILE A 150 5.65 4.91 10.46
CA ILE A 150 7.09 4.88 10.72
C ILE A 150 7.87 5.10 9.42
N GLY A 151 7.60 4.30 8.40
CA GLY A 151 8.27 4.33 7.11
C GLY A 151 7.85 5.49 6.23
N GLY A 152 6.57 5.84 6.20
CA GLY A 152 6.04 6.86 5.30
C GLY A 152 6.07 8.30 5.82
N LEU A 153 6.06 8.49 7.14
CA LEU A 153 6.08 9.82 7.76
C LEU A 153 7.33 10.06 8.59
N LEU A 154 7.57 9.25 9.63
CA LEU A 154 8.64 9.53 10.60
C LEU A 154 10.04 9.43 9.97
N LEU A 155 10.34 8.33 9.29
CA LEU A 155 11.65 8.11 8.68
C LEU A 155 12.04 9.14 7.61
N PRO A 156 11.20 9.46 6.61
CA PRO A 156 11.57 10.42 5.56
C PRO A 156 11.62 11.86 6.07
N LEU A 157 10.82 12.23 7.08
CA LEU A 157 10.77 13.60 7.61
C LEU A 157 11.80 13.88 8.71
N SER A 158 12.28 12.86 9.42
CA SER A 158 13.24 13.04 10.53
C SER A 158 14.66 12.64 10.12
N ALA A 159 15.50 13.64 9.84
CA ALA A 159 16.94 13.45 9.58
C ALA A 159 17.65 12.69 10.72
N THR A 160 17.30 12.96 11.99
CA THR A 160 17.88 12.28 13.15
C THR A 160 17.59 10.78 13.12
N LEU A 161 16.32 10.40 12.98
CA LEU A 161 15.89 9.00 12.86
C LEU A 161 16.51 8.31 11.63
N ARG A 162 16.51 8.98 10.47
CA ARG A 162 17.16 8.46 9.26
C ARG A 162 18.64 8.17 9.50
N ASN A 163 19.38 9.15 10.04
CA ASN A 163 20.80 9.01 10.34
C ASN A 163 21.05 7.91 11.38
N ALA A 164 20.20 7.79 12.40
CA ALA A 164 20.29 6.71 13.38
C ALA A 164 20.16 5.33 12.72
N VAL A 165 19.13 5.13 11.88
CA VAL A 165 18.94 3.87 11.16
C VAL A 165 20.11 3.58 10.21
N THR A 166 20.57 4.56 9.42
CA THR A 166 21.67 4.32 8.46
C THR A 166 23.02 4.10 9.14
N ASN A 167 23.27 4.73 10.28
CA ASN A 167 24.51 4.56 11.04
C ASN A 167 24.55 3.21 11.76
N THR A 168 23.41 2.75 12.31
CA THR A 168 23.33 1.48 13.03
C THR A 168 23.16 0.29 12.07
N MET A 169 22.43 0.47 10.97
CA MET A 169 22.09 -0.59 10.02
C MET A 169 22.28 -0.12 8.56
N PRO A 170 23.52 -0.03 8.05
CA PRO A 170 23.78 0.51 6.70
C PRO A 170 23.02 -0.20 5.58
N SER A 171 22.80 -1.52 5.70
CA SER A 171 22.02 -2.32 4.73
C SER A 171 20.55 -1.87 4.60
N TRP A 172 20.03 -1.11 5.55
CA TRP A 172 18.67 -0.56 5.52
C TRP A 172 18.56 0.72 4.70
N ALA A 173 19.68 1.38 4.38
CA ALA A 173 19.67 2.69 3.71
C ALA A 173 18.85 2.68 2.41
N ILE A 174 18.91 1.61 1.63
CA ILE A 174 18.13 1.47 0.39
C ILE A 174 16.61 1.35 0.63
N LEU A 175 16.21 0.80 1.79
CA LEU A 175 14.82 0.54 2.16
C LEU A 175 14.12 1.78 2.77
N ILE A 176 14.88 2.80 3.20
CA ILE A 176 14.31 4.04 3.77
C ILE A 176 13.68 4.85 2.65
N PRO A 177 12.35 5.03 2.59
CA PRO A 177 11.71 5.66 1.45
C PRO A 177 12.07 7.15 1.30
N PRO A 178 11.95 7.70 0.08
CA PRO A 178 12.17 9.13 -0.16
C PRO A 178 11.02 9.99 0.38
N LEU A 179 11.25 11.30 0.46
CA LEU A 179 10.21 12.29 0.82
C LEU A 179 8.97 12.21 -0.08
N ALA A 180 9.11 11.76 -1.33
CA ALA A 180 8.00 11.58 -2.26
C ALA A 180 6.93 10.59 -1.77
N ILE A 181 7.22 9.73 -0.77
CA ILE A 181 6.20 8.85 -0.17
C ILE A 181 5.24 9.57 0.78
N VAL A 182 5.64 10.74 1.30
CA VAL A 182 4.92 11.45 2.37
C VAL A 182 3.48 11.81 1.98
N PRO A 183 3.18 12.30 0.76
CA PRO A 183 1.80 12.69 0.43
C PRO A 183 0.79 11.54 0.53
N VAL A 184 1.13 10.35 0.00
CA VAL A 184 0.23 9.18 0.11
C VAL A 184 0.10 8.72 1.56
N SER A 185 1.18 8.80 2.35
CA SER A 185 1.14 8.49 3.79
C SER A 185 0.28 9.47 4.60
N ILE A 186 0.30 10.76 4.26
CA ILE A 186 -0.60 11.76 4.86
C ILE A 186 -2.05 11.41 4.53
N MET A 187 -2.38 11.12 3.27
CA MET A 187 -3.76 10.76 2.89
C MET A 187 -4.24 9.50 3.64
N ALA A 188 -3.40 8.47 3.74
CA ALA A 188 -3.69 7.27 4.52
C ALA A 188 -4.01 7.58 5.99
N VAL A 189 -3.23 8.46 6.63
CA VAL A 189 -3.49 8.85 8.03
C VAL A 189 -4.74 9.72 8.16
N LEU A 190 -4.97 10.66 7.25
CA LEU A 190 -6.15 11.53 7.27
C LEU A 190 -7.45 10.73 7.14
N PHE A 191 -7.53 9.80 6.18
CA PHE A 191 -8.71 8.95 6.02
C PHE A 191 -8.88 7.96 7.18
N LYS A 192 -7.77 7.49 7.78
CA LYS A 192 -7.86 6.69 9.01
C LYS A 192 -8.40 7.49 10.19
N ILE A 193 -8.00 8.76 10.33
CA ILE A 193 -8.54 9.65 11.35
C ILE A 193 -10.04 9.88 11.09
N LEU A 194 -10.42 10.14 9.84
CA LEU A 194 -11.83 10.29 9.45
C LEU A 194 -12.66 9.05 9.84
N ASP A 195 -12.20 7.84 9.49
CA ASP A 195 -12.82 6.58 9.90
C ASP A 195 -13.02 6.49 11.42
N ARG A 196 -11.98 6.84 12.19
CA ARG A 196 -12.04 6.77 13.67
C ARG A 196 -12.92 7.83 14.30
N VAL A 197 -13.00 9.01 13.72
CA VAL A 197 -13.84 10.12 14.20
C VAL A 197 -15.31 9.83 13.91
N GLN A 198 -15.64 9.35 12.69
CA GLN A 198 -16.99 8.93 12.34
C GLN A 198 -17.47 7.74 13.19
N LYS A 199 -16.64 6.70 13.40
CA LYS A 199 -16.99 5.54 14.24
C LYS A 199 -17.25 5.85 15.72
N ARG A 200 -16.89 7.05 16.18
CA ARG A 200 -17.11 7.52 17.56
C ARG A 200 -18.24 8.54 17.67
N ASP A 201 -19.04 8.69 16.61
CA ASP A 201 -20.15 9.65 16.52
C ASP A 201 -19.73 11.11 16.79
N PHE A 202 -18.46 11.45 16.52
CA PHE A 202 -17.97 12.82 16.70
C PHE A 202 -18.32 13.75 15.54
N VAL A 203 -18.60 13.20 14.36
CA VAL A 203 -18.99 13.94 13.14
C VAL A 203 -20.08 13.15 12.42
N GLU A 204 -20.95 13.85 11.69
CA GLU A 204 -21.91 13.25 10.76
C GLU A 204 -21.20 12.48 9.63
N ASP A 205 -21.94 11.63 8.90
CA ASP A 205 -21.42 10.76 7.83
C ASP A 205 -20.84 11.52 6.62
N TRP A 206 -19.66 12.12 6.82
CA TRP A 206 -18.90 12.88 5.81
C TRP A 206 -18.46 12.02 4.64
N LEU A 207 -18.32 10.71 4.86
CA LEU A 207 -18.05 9.72 3.82
C LEU A 207 -18.69 8.37 4.21
N ALA A 208 -19.35 7.72 3.26
CA ALA A 208 -19.83 6.35 3.46
C ALA A 208 -18.64 5.37 3.48
N ARG A 209 -18.49 4.63 4.59
CA ARG A 209 -17.40 3.67 4.87
C ARG A 209 -15.99 4.25 4.58
N PRO A 210 -15.48 5.20 5.41
CA PRO A 210 -14.15 5.77 5.23
C PRO A 210 -12.99 4.75 5.33
N ALA A 211 -13.26 3.57 5.89
CA ALA A 211 -12.33 2.45 5.92
C ALA A 211 -11.90 2.03 4.50
N GLU A 212 -12.82 1.92 3.53
CA GLU A 212 -12.49 1.51 2.15
C GLU A 212 -11.54 2.50 1.47
N ALA A 213 -11.81 3.79 1.67
CA ALA A 213 -10.95 4.85 1.17
C ALA A 213 -9.57 4.84 1.84
N THR A 214 -9.52 4.49 3.13
CA THR A 214 -8.25 4.31 3.85
C THR A 214 -7.40 3.21 3.22
N GLU A 215 -8.02 2.07 2.88
CA GLU A 215 -7.36 0.93 2.25
C GLU A 215 -6.80 1.28 0.88
N THR A 216 -7.51 2.10 0.09
CA THR A 216 -6.99 2.64 -1.18
C THR A 216 -5.64 3.35 -0.99
N PHE A 217 -5.50 4.19 0.04
CA PHE A 217 -4.23 4.87 0.31
C PHE A 217 -3.16 3.95 0.91
N PHE A 218 -3.55 2.94 1.67
CA PHE A 218 -2.63 1.93 2.19
C PHE A 218 -1.99 1.14 1.04
N TYR A 219 -2.80 0.73 0.06
CA TYR A 219 -2.33 -0.04 -1.07
C TYR A 219 -1.62 0.83 -2.12
N MET A 220 -2.03 2.09 -2.27
CA MET A 220 -1.27 3.09 -3.04
C MET A 220 0.11 3.33 -2.44
N PHE A 221 0.24 3.39 -1.11
CA PHE A 221 1.53 3.48 -0.43
C PHE A 221 2.43 2.28 -0.76
N MET A 222 1.90 1.05 -0.71
CA MET A 222 2.65 -0.16 -1.07
C MET A 222 3.15 -0.11 -2.51
N MET A 223 2.27 0.27 -3.45
CA MET A 223 2.63 0.42 -4.85
C MET A 223 3.72 1.49 -5.05
N PHE A 224 3.55 2.67 -4.47
CA PHE A 224 4.53 3.76 -4.58
C PHE A 224 5.88 3.37 -3.99
N TYR A 225 5.86 2.78 -2.81
CA TYR A 225 7.07 2.32 -2.12
C TYR A 225 7.85 1.32 -2.98
N THR A 226 7.18 0.30 -3.51
CA THR A 226 7.82 -0.73 -4.35
C THR A 226 8.38 -0.14 -5.65
N ILE A 227 7.71 0.83 -6.28
CA ILE A 227 8.22 1.57 -7.44
C ILE A 227 9.49 2.35 -7.09
N MET A 228 9.49 3.11 -5.99
CA MET A 228 10.64 3.89 -5.54
C MET A 228 11.83 2.98 -5.19
N LEU A 229 11.57 1.88 -4.49
CA LEU A 229 12.60 0.88 -4.18
C LEU A 229 13.18 0.24 -5.46
N ALA A 230 12.33 -0.10 -6.42
CA ALA A 230 12.76 -0.68 -7.69
C ALA A 230 13.64 0.28 -8.50
N ARG A 231 13.34 1.59 -8.51
CA ARG A 231 14.20 2.61 -9.13
C ARG A 231 15.60 2.61 -8.53
N ARG A 232 15.69 2.61 -7.20
CA ARG A 232 16.96 2.57 -6.48
C ARG A 232 17.75 1.31 -6.75
N ILE A 233 17.10 0.15 -6.73
CA ILE A 233 17.73 -1.13 -7.06
C ILE A 233 18.31 -1.09 -8.48
N ARG A 234 17.53 -0.63 -9.47
CA ARG A 234 17.99 -0.55 -10.87
C ARG A 234 19.17 0.39 -11.03
N ALA A 235 19.13 1.57 -10.40
CA ALA A 235 20.24 2.53 -10.45
C ALA A 235 21.54 1.91 -9.89
N GLN A 236 21.44 1.15 -8.80
CA GLN A 236 22.58 0.49 -8.19
C GLN A 236 23.09 -0.72 -9.00
N ASP A 237 22.19 -1.46 -9.66
CA ASP A 237 22.53 -2.57 -10.54
C ASP A 237 23.27 -2.11 -11.81
N HIS A 238 22.98 -0.90 -12.31
CA HIS A 238 23.70 -0.29 -13.43
C HIS A 238 25.09 0.23 -13.04
N ALA A 239 25.32 0.52 -11.75
CA ALA A 239 26.59 1.03 -11.24
C ALA A 239 27.58 -0.09 -10.83
N SER A 240 27.11 -1.34 -10.70
CA SER A 240 27.88 -2.53 -10.29
C SER A 240 28.31 -3.39 -11.46
#